data_AF-A0AB37KEH1-F1
#
_entry.id   AF-A0AB37KEH1-F1
#
_cell.length_a   1.000
_cell.length_b   1.000
_cell.length_c   1.000
_cell.angle_alpha   90.00
_cell.angle_beta   90.00
_cell.angle_gamma   90.00
#
_symmetry.space_group_name_H-M   'P 1'
#
loop_
_entity.id
_entity.type
_entity.pdbx_description
1 polymer ?
#
loop_
_entity_poly.entity_id
_entity_poly.type
_entity_poly.pdbx_seq_one_letter_code
_entity_poly.pdbx_strand_id
1 'polypeptide(L)'
;MEEHKKKEYEDIYKNYAGIVYGYLLKKCYQEDLAEELTQETFLIALKKLDTYDHTCKVSTWLCGIANNLLKVEFRKKKTVELDENHKVENHMNWDSVEVLKLVHGLTDPYREVIYLRLAANLSFAQIGEILGKSENWARVTFYRGKTKIKEGMQDEDTM
;
A
#
# COMPACT_ATOMS: atom_id res chain seq x y z
N MET A 1 36.86 -0.06 -5.10
CA MET A 1 35.60 -0.36 -4.37
C MET A 1 34.41 0.37 -4.97
N GLU A 2 34.51 1.68 -5.26
CA GLU A 2 33.39 2.43 -5.86
C GLU A 2 32.96 1.94 -7.25
N GLU A 3 33.90 1.48 -8.08
CA GLU A 3 33.62 1.08 -9.46
C GLU A 3 32.84 -0.26 -9.56
N HIS A 4 33.07 -1.18 -8.62
CA HIS A 4 32.28 -2.41 -8.51
C HIS A 4 30.84 -2.14 -8.09
N LYS A 5 30.64 -1.23 -7.13
CA LYS A 5 29.31 -0.82 -6.65
C LYS A 5 28.51 -0.10 -7.73
N LYS A 6 29.17 0.75 -8.52
CA LYS A 6 28.56 1.41 -9.67
C LYS A 6 28.09 0.40 -10.71
N LYS A 7 28.90 -0.60 -11.01
CA LYS A 7 28.56 -1.66 -11.96
C LYS A 7 27.39 -2.53 -11.48
N GLU A 8 27.40 -2.93 -10.21
CA GLU A 8 26.30 -3.68 -9.60
C GLU A 8 24.98 -2.92 -9.64
N TYR A 9 25.01 -1.62 -9.33
CA TYR A 9 23.83 -0.77 -9.44
C TYR A 9 23.34 -0.62 -10.89
N GLU A 10 24.24 -0.40 -11.85
CA GLU A 10 23.88 -0.31 -13.27
C GLU A 10 23.18 -1.59 -13.76
N ASP A 11 23.66 -2.75 -13.34
CA ASP A 11 23.06 -4.04 -13.68
C ASP A 11 21.68 -4.19 -13.04
N ILE A 12 21.51 -3.78 -11.78
CA ILE A 12 20.20 -3.76 -11.11
C ILE A 12 19.23 -2.82 -11.84
N TYR A 13 19.67 -1.61 -12.19
CA TYR A 13 18.83 -0.65 -12.88
C TYR A 13 18.35 -1.18 -14.24
N LYS A 14 19.28 -1.65 -15.08
CA LYS A 14 18.97 -2.19 -16.42
C LYS A 14 18.00 -3.36 -16.38
N ASN A 15 18.15 -4.25 -15.39
CA ASN A 15 17.34 -5.46 -15.31
C ASN A 15 15.96 -5.26 -14.65
N TYR A 16 15.81 -4.26 -13.78
CA TYR A 16 14.61 -4.12 -12.96
C TYR A 16 13.81 -2.83 -13.18
N ALA A 17 14.34 -1.82 -13.85
CA ALA A 17 13.62 -0.55 -14.07
C ALA A 17 12.27 -0.76 -14.75
N GLY A 18 12.22 -1.55 -15.83
CA GLY A 18 10.97 -1.86 -16.53
C GLY A 18 9.95 -2.62 -15.67
N ILE A 19 10.41 -3.48 -14.76
CA ILE A 19 9.54 -4.25 -13.85
C ILE A 19 8.93 -3.31 -12.80
N VAL A 20 9.75 -2.45 -12.21
CA VAL A 20 9.31 -1.47 -11.19
C VAL A 20 8.35 -0.46 -11.81
N TYR A 21 8.69 0.08 -12.98
CA TYR A 21 7.82 0.98 -13.74
C TYR A 21 6.48 0.32 -14.08
N GLY A 22 6.50 -0.88 -14.67
CA GLY A 22 5.26 -1.60 -15.01
C GLY A 22 4.42 -1.96 -13.78
N TYR A 23 5.05 -2.21 -12.63
CA TYR A 23 4.37 -2.42 -11.36
C TYR A 23 3.69 -1.12 -10.86
N LEU A 24 4.39 0.00 -10.88
CA LEU A 24 3.88 1.30 -10.46
C LEU A 24 2.78 1.82 -11.39
N LEU A 25 2.97 1.69 -12.71
CA LEU A 25 1.98 2.09 -13.71
C LEU A 25 0.66 1.34 -13.52
N LYS A 26 0.70 0.02 -13.27
CA LYS A 26 -0.49 -0.78 -12.95
C LYS A 26 -1.19 -0.38 -11.64
N LYS A 27 -0.52 0.40 -10.79
CA LYS A 27 -1.04 0.80 -9.47
C LYS A 27 -1.55 2.23 -9.43
N CYS A 28 -0.90 3.14 -10.16
CA CYS A 28 -1.27 4.56 -10.17
C CYS A 28 -1.96 5.01 -11.45
N TYR A 29 -1.88 4.24 -12.54
CA TYR A 29 -2.47 4.56 -13.84
C TYR A 29 -2.07 5.95 -14.38
N GLN A 30 -0.92 6.47 -13.95
CA GLN A 30 -0.36 7.76 -14.34
C GLN A 30 1.09 7.54 -14.77
N GLU A 31 1.40 7.80 -16.03
CA GLU A 31 2.74 7.56 -16.59
C GLU A 31 3.80 8.43 -15.91
N ASP A 32 3.55 9.74 -15.80
CA ASP A 32 4.47 10.69 -15.17
C ASP A 32 4.79 10.31 -13.71
N LEU A 33 3.77 9.96 -12.93
CA LEU A 33 3.93 9.56 -11.53
C LEU A 33 4.66 8.21 -11.42
N ALA A 34 4.35 7.25 -12.31
CA ALA A 34 5.03 5.96 -12.32
C ALA A 34 6.52 6.12 -12.67
N GLU A 35 6.85 7.02 -13.58
CA GLU A 35 8.23 7.33 -13.97
C GLU A 35 8.99 7.98 -12.81
N GLU A 36 8.44 9.02 -12.20
CA GLU A 36 9.02 9.72 -11.04
C GLU A 36 9.29 8.75 -9.89
N LEU A 37 8.28 7.96 -9.51
CA LEU A 37 8.39 6.97 -8.43
C LEU A 37 9.39 5.87 -8.75
N THR A 38 9.56 5.51 -10.02
CA THR A 38 10.58 4.55 -10.44
C THR A 38 11.96 5.14 -10.21
N GLN A 39 12.22 6.37 -10.66
CA GLN A 39 13.51 7.04 -10.45
C GLN A 39 13.84 7.15 -8.96
N GLU A 40 12.88 7.59 -8.14
CA GLU A 40 13.07 7.73 -6.70
C GLU A 40 13.30 6.38 -6.00
N THR A 41 12.64 5.31 -6.45
CA THR A 41 12.89 3.94 -5.97
C THR A 41 14.35 3.56 -6.13
N PHE A 42 14.95 3.81 -7.31
CA PHE A 42 16.34 3.44 -7.58
C PHE A 42 17.34 4.37 -6.87
N LEU A 43 17.00 5.64 -6.61
CA LEU A 43 17.81 6.52 -5.76
C LEU A 43 17.88 6.02 -4.31
N ILE A 44 16.76 5.54 -3.77
CA ILE A 44 16.72 4.93 -2.43
C ILE A 44 17.46 3.59 -2.43
N ALA A 45 17.28 2.78 -3.47
CA ALA A 45 17.96 1.50 -3.61
C ALA A 45 19.49 1.68 -3.61
N LEU A 46 20.02 2.70 -4.31
CA LEU A 46 21.45 3.02 -4.30
C LEU A 46 21.99 3.28 -2.89
N LYS A 47 21.22 4.00 -2.07
CA LYS A 47 21.60 4.31 -0.67
C LYS A 47 21.51 3.09 0.25
N LYS A 48 20.65 2.13 -0.07
CA LYS A 48 20.39 0.94 0.75
C LYS A 48 21.07 -0.32 0.24
N LEU A 49 21.79 -0.24 -0.87
CA LEU A 49 22.42 -1.39 -1.53
C LEU A 49 23.38 -2.12 -0.58
N ASP A 50 24.13 -1.38 0.24
CA ASP A 50 25.08 -1.96 1.21
C ASP A 50 24.39 -2.72 2.36
N THR A 51 23.10 -2.45 2.58
CA THR A 51 22.30 -3.07 3.65
C THR A 51 21.40 -4.18 3.12
N TYR A 52 21.49 -4.48 1.83
CA TYR A 52 20.69 -5.53 1.22
C TYR A 52 21.26 -6.90 1.59
N ASP A 53 20.55 -7.62 2.43
CA ASP A 53 20.97 -8.92 2.99
C ASP A 53 20.76 -10.12 2.05
N HIS A 54 20.33 -9.87 0.80
CA HIS A 54 20.00 -10.88 -0.21
C HIS A 54 18.97 -11.95 0.23
N THR A 55 18.23 -11.71 1.32
CA THR A 55 17.23 -12.68 1.84
C THR A 55 16.01 -12.80 0.93
N CYS A 56 15.76 -11.80 0.09
CA CYS A 56 14.67 -11.80 -0.89
C CYS A 56 15.20 -11.55 -2.31
N LYS A 57 14.31 -11.63 -3.31
CA LYS A 57 14.67 -11.28 -4.71
C LYS A 57 14.78 -9.76 -4.84
N VAL A 58 15.73 -9.29 -5.65
CA VAL A 58 15.94 -7.85 -5.91
C VAL A 58 14.65 -7.18 -6.40
N SER A 59 13.88 -7.86 -7.25
CA SER A 59 12.56 -7.38 -7.69
C SER A 59 11.56 -7.21 -6.55
N THR A 60 11.50 -8.16 -5.59
CA THR A 60 10.64 -8.07 -4.41
C THR A 60 11.03 -6.89 -3.53
N TRP A 61 12.33 -6.69 -3.33
CA TRP A 61 12.87 -5.59 -2.56
C TRP A 61 12.57 -4.23 -3.19
N LEU A 62 12.85 -4.07 -4.49
CA LEU A 62 12.58 -2.85 -5.24
C LEU A 62 11.08 -2.52 -5.28
N CYS A 63 10.21 -3.51 -5.53
CA CYS A 63 8.77 -3.31 -5.47
C CYS A 63 8.29 -2.93 -4.05
N GLY A 64 8.98 -3.38 -3.01
CA GLY A 64 8.71 -2.97 -1.63
C GLY A 64 9.00 -1.48 -1.39
N ILE A 65 10.13 -0.99 -1.89
CA ILE A 65 10.50 0.44 -1.85
C ILE A 65 9.48 1.26 -2.66
N ALA A 66 9.22 0.87 -3.90
CA ALA A 66 8.28 1.54 -4.81
C ALA A 66 6.87 1.65 -4.21
N ASN A 67 6.37 0.56 -3.61
CA ASN A 67 5.05 0.55 -2.96
C ASN A 67 4.99 1.47 -1.74
N ASN A 68 6.09 1.67 -1.01
CA ASN A 68 6.13 2.61 0.11
C ASN A 68 6.11 4.06 -0.38
N LEU A 69 6.87 4.39 -1.43
CA LEU A 69 6.84 5.71 -2.05
C LEU A 69 5.45 6.03 -2.62
N LEU A 70 4.84 5.10 -3.35
CA LEU A 70 3.50 5.27 -3.89
C LEU A 70 2.45 5.54 -2.79
N LYS A 71 2.56 4.85 -1.64
CA LYS A 71 1.68 5.12 -0.48
C LYS A 71 1.89 6.52 0.08
N VAL A 72 3.13 7.01 0.13
CA VAL A 72 3.43 8.38 0.58
C VAL A 72 2.82 9.39 -0.39
N GLU A 73 2.99 9.19 -1.69
CA GLU A 73 2.42 10.09 -2.70
C GLU A 73 0.89 10.09 -2.69
N PHE A 74 0.24 8.94 -2.54
CA PHE A 74 -1.21 8.89 -2.39
C PHE A 74 -1.70 9.56 -1.10
N ARG A 75 -0.93 9.49 -0.01
CA ARG A 75 -1.26 10.25 1.22
C ARG A 75 -1.10 11.76 1.02
N LYS A 76 -0.08 12.20 0.29
CA LYS A 76 0.13 13.61 -0.05
C LYS A 76 -0.96 14.13 -0.98
N LYS A 77 -1.25 13.45 -2.09
CA LYS A 77 -2.35 13.80 -3.01
C LYS A 77 -3.67 13.84 -2.29
N LYS A 78 -3.96 12.88 -1.41
CA LYS A 78 -5.18 12.90 -0.58
C LYS A 78 -5.25 14.11 0.36
N THR A 79 -4.12 14.69 0.76
CA THR A 79 -4.09 15.92 1.58
C THR A 79 -4.37 17.17 0.73
N VAL A 80 -3.97 17.15 -0.55
CA VAL A 80 -4.16 18.26 -1.51
C VAL A 80 -5.54 18.21 -2.18
N GLU A 81 -6.04 17.02 -2.51
CA GLU A 81 -7.38 16.78 -3.08
C GLU A 81 -8.53 17.01 -2.09
N LEU A 82 -8.25 17.11 -0.78
CA LEU A 82 -9.23 17.57 0.21
C LEU A 82 -9.61 19.05 0.01
N ASP A 83 -8.88 19.80 -0.81
CA ASP A 83 -9.15 21.20 -1.15
C ASP A 83 -9.92 21.37 -2.48
N GLU A 84 -9.91 20.37 -3.38
CA GLU A 84 -10.48 20.51 -4.74
C GLU A 84 -11.32 19.28 -5.19
N ASN A 85 -12.63 19.50 -5.31
CA ASN A 85 -13.74 18.57 -5.58
C ASN A 85 -13.64 17.52 -6.73
N HIS A 86 -14.13 16.30 -6.40
CA HIS A 86 -15.06 15.37 -7.11
C HIS A 86 -14.72 14.56 -8.42
N LYS A 87 -14.95 13.22 -8.31
CA LYS A 87 -15.19 12.11 -9.30
C LYS A 87 -13.93 11.52 -10.00
N VAL A 88 -13.65 10.21 -10.13
CA VAL A 88 -14.44 9.01 -10.55
C VAL A 88 -13.73 7.71 -10.06
N GLU A 89 -14.50 6.62 -9.93
CA GLU A 89 -14.13 5.22 -9.64
C GLU A 89 -13.85 4.82 -8.18
N ASN A 90 -14.54 3.76 -7.76
CA ASN A 90 -14.91 3.41 -6.38
C ASN A 90 -13.73 2.87 -5.55
N HIS A 91 -12.69 3.68 -5.38
CA HIS A 91 -11.71 3.51 -4.31
C HIS A 91 -12.37 3.94 -3.01
N MET A 92 -13.01 2.98 -2.35
CA MET A 92 -13.56 3.15 -1.02
C MET A 92 -12.55 3.89 -0.13
N ASN A 93 -12.88 5.13 0.20
CA ASN A 93 -12.03 5.98 1.03
C ASN A 93 -12.17 5.49 2.47
N TRP A 94 -11.28 4.59 2.86
CA TRP A 94 -11.26 3.97 4.19
C TRP A 94 -11.12 4.95 5.37
N ASP A 95 -10.77 6.21 5.07
CA ASP A 95 -10.63 7.28 6.06
C ASP A 95 -11.80 8.27 6.03
N SER A 96 -12.85 8.04 5.22
CA SER A 96 -14.04 8.90 5.22
C SER A 96 -14.87 8.67 6.47
N VAL A 97 -15.59 9.71 6.90
CA VAL A 97 -16.45 9.65 8.11
C VAL A 97 -17.55 8.60 7.93
N GLU A 98 -18.08 8.44 6.72
CA GLU A 98 -19.10 7.46 6.36
C GLU A 98 -18.56 6.04 6.54
N VAL A 99 -17.34 5.76 6.03
CA VAL A 99 -16.71 4.45 6.23
C VAL A 99 -16.41 4.20 7.71
N LEU A 100 -15.94 5.21 8.45
CA LEU A 100 -15.69 5.09 9.89
C LEU A 100 -16.96 4.82 10.70
N LYS A 101 -18.11 5.40 10.32
CA LYS A 101 -19.42 5.08 10.92
C LYS A 101 -19.81 3.63 10.69
N LEU A 102 -19.67 3.14 9.46
CA LEU A 102 -19.95 1.74 9.12
C LEU A 102 -19.01 0.77 9.84
N VAL A 103 -17.72 1.11 9.94
CA VAL A 103 -16.73 0.34 10.73
C VAL A 103 -17.13 0.29 12.20
N HIS A 104 -17.61 1.41 12.77
CA HIS A 104 -18.05 1.45 14.17
C HIS A 104 -19.24 0.53 14.43
N GLY A 105 -20.15 0.42 13.45
CA GLY A 105 -21.30 -0.50 13.49
C GLY A 105 -20.95 -1.98 13.34
N LEU A 106 -19.72 -2.32 12.96
CA LEU A 106 -19.31 -3.73 12.88
C LEU A 106 -19.16 -4.35 14.28
N THR A 107 -19.54 -5.63 14.37
CA THR A 107 -19.26 -6.44 15.55
C THR A 107 -17.80 -6.91 15.56
N ASP A 108 -17.27 -7.11 16.76
CA ASP A 108 -15.98 -7.78 16.92
C ASP A 108 -16.10 -9.23 16.43
N PRO A 109 -15.06 -9.78 15.78
CA PRO A 109 -13.69 -9.24 15.65
C PRO A 109 -13.45 -8.33 14.43
N TYR A 110 -14.47 -8.04 13.61
CA TYR A 110 -14.29 -7.34 12.33
C TYR A 110 -13.86 -5.89 12.52
N ARG A 111 -14.52 -5.19 13.43
CA ARG A 111 -14.24 -3.79 13.78
C ARG A 111 -12.80 -3.61 14.26
N GLU A 112 -12.39 -4.42 15.24
CA GLU A 112 -11.06 -4.35 15.83
C GLU A 112 -9.94 -4.60 14.79
N VAL A 113 -10.10 -5.64 13.96
CA VAL A 113 -9.15 -5.94 12.89
C VAL A 113 -9.07 -4.82 11.85
N ILE A 114 -10.20 -4.19 11.53
CA ILE A 114 -10.22 -3.06 10.58
C ILE A 114 -9.57 -1.81 11.19
N TYR A 115 -9.84 -1.47 12.45
CA TYR A 115 -9.17 -0.34 13.12
C TYR A 115 -7.67 -0.54 13.22
N LEU A 116 -7.20 -1.70 13.68
CA LEU A 116 -5.76 -2.00 13.76
C LEU A 116 -5.09 -1.93 12.39
N ARG A 117 -5.83 -2.27 11.32
CA ARG A 117 -5.32 -2.20 9.96
C ARG A 117 -5.27 -0.78 9.40
N LEU A 118 -6.32 0.01 9.62
CA LEU A 118 -6.48 1.33 9.01
C LEU A 118 -5.84 2.44 9.84
N ALA A 119 -6.17 2.52 11.12
CA ALA A 119 -5.68 3.57 12.02
C ALA A 119 -4.22 3.32 12.41
N ALA A 120 -3.86 2.08 12.77
CA ALA A 120 -2.52 1.74 13.25
C ALA A 120 -1.57 1.22 12.15
N ASN A 121 -2.04 1.06 10.90
CA ASN A 121 -1.25 0.56 9.76
C ASN A 121 -0.52 -0.79 10.01
N LEU A 122 -1.06 -1.63 10.89
CA LEU A 122 -0.40 -2.88 11.27
C LEU A 122 -0.46 -3.94 10.17
N SER A 123 0.58 -4.76 10.07
CA SER A 123 0.58 -5.95 9.21
C SER A 123 -0.38 -7.00 9.74
N PHE A 124 -0.86 -7.93 8.89
CA PHE A 124 -1.75 -9.00 9.36
C PHE A 124 -1.07 -9.92 10.39
N ALA A 125 0.26 -10.07 10.32
CA ALA A 125 1.03 -10.81 11.30
C ALA A 125 0.98 -10.12 12.67
N GLN A 126 1.23 -8.80 12.72
CA GLN A 126 1.15 -8.01 13.94
C GLN A 126 -0.26 -7.96 14.53
N ILE A 127 -1.30 -7.90 13.67
CA ILE A 127 -2.70 -7.96 14.13
C ILE A 127 -3.01 -9.33 14.74
N GLY A 128 -2.54 -10.41 14.11
CA GLY A 128 -2.66 -11.75 14.66
C GLY A 128 -1.98 -11.86 16.03
N GLU A 129 -0.75 -11.36 16.14
CA GLU A 129 0.02 -11.34 17.39
C GLU A 129 -0.72 -10.57 18.51
N ILE A 130 -1.20 -9.35 18.25
CA ILE A 130 -1.94 -8.52 19.22
C ILE A 130 -3.21 -9.20 19.70
N LEU A 131 -3.94 -9.87 18.79
CA LEU A 131 -5.23 -10.51 19.10
C LEU A 131 -5.09 -11.97 19.55
N GLY A 132 -3.87 -12.51 19.65
CA GLY A 132 -3.63 -13.92 19.98
C GLY A 132 -4.20 -14.90 18.95
N LYS A 133 -4.14 -14.54 17.66
CA LYS A 133 -4.65 -15.30 16.50
C LYS A 133 -3.58 -15.46 15.41
N SER A 134 -3.86 -16.28 14.40
CA SER A 134 -2.97 -16.42 13.25
C SER A 134 -3.07 -15.24 12.27
N GLU A 135 -1.99 -14.96 11.54
CA GLU A 135 -1.98 -13.98 10.45
C GLU A 135 -3.10 -14.25 9.43
N ASN A 136 -3.32 -15.53 9.09
CA ASN A 136 -4.34 -15.92 8.13
C ASN A 136 -5.75 -15.63 8.65
N TRP A 137 -6.00 -15.84 9.95
CA TRP A 137 -7.25 -15.45 10.58
C TRP A 137 -7.46 -13.93 10.48
N ALA A 138 -6.44 -13.12 10.78
CA ALA A 138 -6.54 -11.66 10.67
C ALA A 138 -6.84 -11.19 9.24
N ARG A 139 -6.21 -11.83 8.24
CA ARG A 139 -6.47 -11.56 6.82
C ARG A 139 -7.91 -11.89 6.43
N VAL A 140 -8.40 -13.09 6.75
CA VAL A 140 -9.76 -13.53 6.42
C VAL A 140 -10.81 -12.65 7.12
N THR A 141 -10.60 -12.34 8.40
CA THR A 141 -11.47 -11.46 9.18
C THR A 141 -11.52 -10.05 8.58
N PHE A 142 -10.38 -9.49 8.18
CA PHE A 142 -10.33 -8.18 7.52
C PHE A 142 -11.17 -8.15 6.24
N TYR A 143 -10.99 -9.11 5.33
CA TYR A 143 -11.73 -9.13 4.07
C TYR A 143 -13.23 -9.36 4.26
N ARG A 144 -13.64 -10.20 5.22
CA ARG A 144 -15.05 -10.36 5.58
C ARG A 144 -15.66 -9.07 6.14
N GLY A 145 -14.92 -8.36 6.99
CA GLY A 145 -15.34 -7.04 7.47
C GLY A 145 -15.48 -6.03 6.33
N LYS A 146 -14.55 -6.02 5.36
CA LYS A 146 -14.66 -5.18 4.17
C LYS A 146 -15.91 -5.47 3.33
N THR A 147 -16.26 -6.74 3.16
CA THR A 147 -17.47 -7.13 2.43
C THR A 147 -18.73 -6.58 3.10
N LYS A 148 -18.83 -6.70 4.43
CA LYS A 148 -19.96 -6.18 5.20
C LYS A 148 -20.14 -4.66 5.07
N ILE A 149 -19.03 -3.92 5.04
CA ILE A 149 -19.10 -2.46 4.89
C ILE A 149 -19.55 -2.11 3.46
N LYS A 150 -19.10 -2.86 2.45
CA LYS A 150 -19.59 -2.67 1.08
C LYS A 150 -21.08 -2.98 0.93
N GLU A 151 -21.57 -4.02 1.58
CA GLU A 151 -23.00 -4.37 1.60
C GLU A 151 -23.82 -3.27 2.28
N GLY A 152 -23.38 -2.77 3.44
CA GLY A 152 -24.05 -1.66 4.14
C GLY A 152 -24.08 -0.33 3.38
N MET A 153 -23.14 -0.09 2.45
CA MET A 153 -23.19 1.07 1.56
C MET A 153 -24.23 0.94 0.45
N GLN A 154 -24.54 -0.29 0.01
CA GLN A 154 -25.54 -0.52 -1.05
C GLN A 154 -26.98 -0.36 -0.54
N ASP A 155 -27.20 -0.61 0.75
CA ASP A 155 -28.50 -0.45 1.40
C ASP A 155 -28.85 1.04 1.64
N GLU A 156 -27.86 1.93 1.87
CA GLU A 156 -28.09 3.38 2.01
C GLU A 156 -28.37 4.09 0.67
N ASP A 157 -27.82 3.61 -0.44
CA ASP A 157 -28.06 4.19 -1.79
C ASP A 157 -29.45 3.84 -2.38
N THR A 158 -30.21 2.94 -1.73
CA THR A 158 -31.52 2.45 -2.22
C THR A 158 -32.72 3.02 -1.44
N MET A 159 -32.49 3.88 -0.42
CA MET A 159 -33.54 4.52 0.39
C MET A 159 -33.77 5.99 0.09
#